data_AF-A0A2N2MWA4-F1
#
_entry.id   AF-A0A2N2MWA4-F1
#
_cell.length_a   1.000
_cell.length_b   1.000
_cell.length_c   1.000
_cell.angle_alpha   90.00
_cell.angle_beta   90.00
_cell.angle_gamma   90.00
#
_symmetry.space_group_name_H-M   'P 1'
#
loop_
_entity.id
_entity.type
_entity.pdbx_description
1 polymer ?
#
loop_
_entity_poly.entity_id
_entity_poly.type
_entity_poly.pdbx_seq_one_letter_code
_entity_poly.pdbx_strand_id
1 'polypeptide(L)'
;MDTHIIEISPDLGEILFSEGQPMVSSDPATFTIQTIDVATWAARKVLSAQARILDRKVLATEYKKRIDAWLERASKEDEDSVGFLSGHLRVFTEQQVSVQRKSRSVALPGATLSLRKKPDRIEVLDEAELLAYCEASYPEAIVLTKSLSKTALKAMIKTGELPSSIELVPGEDEFYIRSDDDNPQAIGEHNRDAA
;
A
#
# COMPACT_ATOMS: atom_id res chain seq x y z
N MET A 1 -14.97 7.64 -34.55
CA MET A 1 -14.76 6.84 -33.32
C MET A 1 -13.60 5.93 -33.64
N ASP A 2 -12.38 6.45 -33.46
CA ASP A 2 -11.17 5.72 -33.82
C ASP A 2 -10.83 4.76 -32.69
N THR A 3 -11.03 3.47 -32.98
CA THR A 3 -10.55 2.37 -32.16
C THR A 3 -9.03 2.39 -32.25
N HIS A 4 -8.36 3.06 -31.32
CA HIS A 4 -6.92 2.90 -31.15
C HIS A 4 -6.67 1.46 -30.68
N ILE A 5 -6.43 0.58 -31.66
CA ILE A 5 -5.78 -0.71 -31.44
C ILE A 5 -4.43 -0.36 -30.82
N ILE A 6 -4.26 -0.67 -29.54
CA ILE A 6 -2.96 -0.63 -28.90
C ILE A 6 -2.16 -1.75 -29.58
N GLU A 7 -1.41 -1.41 -30.63
CA GLU A 7 -0.41 -2.32 -31.19
C GLU A 7 0.57 -2.64 -30.06
N ILE A 8 0.41 -3.83 -29.48
CA ILE A 8 1.40 -4.41 -28.60
C ILE A 8 2.57 -4.74 -29.53
N SER A 9 3.49 -3.78 -29.70
CA SER A 9 4.74 -4.04 -30.41
C SER A 9 5.37 -5.28 -29.79
N PRO A 10 5.68 -6.32 -30.58
CA PRO A 10 6.29 -7.52 -30.06
C PRO A 10 7.61 -7.15 -29.39
N ASP A 11 7.85 -7.75 -28.23
CA ASP A 11 9.10 -7.61 -27.50
C ASP A 11 10.25 -8.10 -28.38
N LEU A 12 11.43 -7.49 -28.27
CA LEU A 12 12.61 -7.86 -29.08
C LEU A 12 12.94 -9.35 -28.90
N GLY A 13 12.70 -9.91 -27.71
CA GLY A 13 12.80 -11.34 -27.47
C GLY A 13 11.80 -12.19 -28.27
N GLU A 14 10.57 -11.72 -28.48
CA GLU A 14 9.60 -12.46 -29.32
C GLU A 14 10.00 -12.45 -30.79
N ILE A 15 10.55 -11.34 -31.28
CA ILE A 15 11.01 -11.20 -32.66
C ILE A 15 12.25 -12.08 -32.89
N LEU A 16 13.24 -12.01 -31.99
CA LEU A 16 14.51 -12.73 -32.13
C LEU A 16 14.38 -14.25 -31.90
N PHE A 17 13.42 -14.70 -31.10
CA PHE A 17 13.20 -16.12 -30.79
C PHE A 17 11.89 -16.67 -31.38
N SER A 18 11.41 -16.05 -32.47
CA SER A 18 10.24 -16.51 -33.24
C SER A 18 10.49 -17.87 -33.90
N GLU A 19 11.73 -18.12 -34.34
CA GLU A 19 12.12 -19.39 -34.96
C GLU A 19 12.41 -20.44 -33.89
N GLY A 20 11.43 -21.29 -33.59
CA GLY A 20 11.58 -22.40 -32.63
C GLY A 20 10.54 -22.43 -31.49
N GLN A 21 9.43 -21.69 -31.60
CA GLN A 21 8.31 -21.86 -30.67
C GLN A 21 7.85 -23.33 -30.68
N PRO A 22 7.75 -24.00 -29.51
CA PRO A 22 7.19 -25.34 -29.48
C PRO A 22 5.73 -25.31 -29.97
N MET A 23 5.28 -26.33 -30.70
CA MET A 23 3.87 -26.46 -31.07
C MET A 23 3.06 -26.71 -29.79
N VAL A 24 2.42 -25.65 -29.29
CA VAL A 24 1.57 -25.70 -28.10
C VAL A 24 0.10 -25.72 -28.52
N SER A 25 -0.75 -26.49 -27.83
CA SER A 25 -2.19 -26.47 -28.08
C SER A 25 -2.78 -25.10 -27.74
N SER A 26 -3.66 -24.58 -28.60
CA SER A 26 -4.34 -23.29 -28.39
C SER A 26 -5.49 -23.36 -27.39
N ASP A 27 -5.85 -24.56 -26.91
CA ASP A 27 -6.99 -24.77 -26.02
C ASP A 27 -6.54 -24.68 -24.55
N PRO A 28 -7.00 -23.68 -23.78
CA PRO A 28 -6.60 -23.49 -22.39
C PRO A 28 -7.06 -24.64 -21.47
N ALA A 29 -8.07 -25.42 -21.83
CA ALA A 29 -8.57 -26.52 -21.00
C ALA A 29 -7.67 -27.77 -21.05
N THR A 30 -6.83 -27.90 -22.09
CA THR A 30 -5.98 -29.08 -22.32
C THR A 30 -4.48 -28.77 -22.30
N PHE A 31 -4.12 -27.50 -22.11
CA PHE A 31 -2.73 -27.07 -22.10
C PHE A 31 -2.00 -27.54 -20.83
N THR A 32 -0.96 -28.36 -21.03
CA THR A 32 -0.07 -28.84 -19.96
C THR A 32 1.38 -28.70 -20.40
N ILE A 33 2.26 -28.29 -19.48
CA ILE A 33 3.70 -28.17 -19.71
C ILE A 33 4.33 -29.56 -19.52
N GLN A 34 4.72 -30.22 -20.62
CA GLN A 34 5.25 -31.59 -20.60
C GLN A 34 6.75 -31.67 -20.86
N THR A 35 7.35 -30.64 -21.45
CA THR A 35 8.75 -30.64 -21.90
C THR A 35 9.48 -29.39 -21.40
N ILE A 36 10.78 -29.51 -21.17
CA ILE A 36 11.62 -28.40 -20.75
C ILE A 36 11.53 -27.21 -21.71
N ASP A 37 11.47 -27.43 -23.02
CA ASP A 37 11.34 -26.36 -24.01
C ASP A 37 10.03 -25.58 -23.87
N VAL A 38 8.93 -26.27 -23.57
CA VAL A 38 7.61 -25.67 -23.31
C VAL A 38 7.64 -24.90 -21.98
N ALA A 39 8.36 -25.42 -20.97
CA ALA A 39 8.55 -24.74 -19.69
C ALA A 39 9.39 -23.46 -19.84
N THR A 40 10.49 -23.50 -20.60
CA THR A 40 11.33 -22.34 -20.90
C THR A 40 10.56 -21.27 -21.68
N TRP A 41 9.76 -21.68 -22.67
CA TRP A 41 8.86 -20.78 -23.38
C TRP A 41 7.83 -20.13 -22.44
N ALA A 42 7.17 -20.92 -21.60
CA ALA A 42 6.18 -20.43 -20.66
C ALA A 42 6.78 -19.45 -19.64
N ALA A 43 7.96 -19.78 -19.08
CA ALA A 43 8.69 -18.91 -18.17
C ALA A 43 9.04 -17.56 -18.81
N ARG A 44 9.55 -17.57 -20.05
CA ARG A 44 9.82 -16.33 -20.82
C ARG A 44 8.56 -15.50 -21.03
N LYS A 45 7.45 -16.13 -21.43
CA LYS A 45 6.16 -15.43 -21.62
C LYS A 45 5.66 -14.80 -20.32
N VAL A 46 5.82 -15.48 -19.18
CA VAL A 46 5.47 -14.94 -17.86
C VAL A 46 6.35 -13.74 -17.52
N LEU A 47 7.67 -13.83 -17.69
CA LEU A 47 8.58 -12.72 -17.42
C LEU A 47 8.27 -11.49 -18.29
N SER A 48 8.08 -11.66 -19.60
CA SER A 48 7.66 -10.55 -20.47
C SER A 48 6.30 -9.97 -20.07
N ALA A 49 5.35 -10.80 -19.61
CA ALA A 49 4.07 -10.32 -19.10
C ALA A 49 4.21 -9.53 -17.80
N GLN A 50 5.05 -9.99 -16.87
CA GLN A 50 5.37 -9.29 -15.62
C GLN A 50 6.03 -7.94 -15.88
N ALA A 51 6.99 -7.86 -16.81
CA ALA A 51 7.61 -6.61 -17.23
C ALA A 51 6.57 -5.60 -17.75
N ARG A 52 5.69 -6.03 -18.68
CA ARG A 52 4.61 -5.17 -19.18
C ARG A 52 3.64 -4.72 -18.08
N ILE A 53 3.36 -5.57 -17.10
CA ILE A 53 2.51 -5.20 -15.95
C ILE A 53 3.21 -4.13 -15.11
N LEU A 54 4.51 -4.28 -14.86
CA LEU A 54 5.31 -3.31 -14.12
C LEU A 54 5.35 -1.95 -14.83
N ASP A 55 5.63 -1.93 -16.14
CA ASP A 55 5.65 -0.70 -16.94
C ASP A 55 4.31 0.03 -16.88
N ARG A 56 3.20 -0.72 -17.02
CA ARG A 56 1.85 -0.15 -16.90
C ARG A 56 1.58 0.41 -15.51
N LYS A 57 2.07 -0.25 -14.44
CA LYS A 57 1.94 0.25 -13.07
C LYS A 57 2.74 1.53 -12.85
N VAL A 58 3.95 1.61 -13.38
CA VAL A 58 4.79 2.83 -13.32
C VAL A 58 4.09 3.98 -14.02
N LEU A 59 3.64 3.75 -15.26
CA LEU A 59 2.91 4.74 -16.05
C LEU A 59 1.62 5.19 -15.36
N ALA A 60 0.83 4.26 -14.80
CA ALA A 60 -0.39 4.60 -14.06
C ALA A 60 -0.10 5.45 -12.81
N THR A 61 0.99 5.17 -12.11
CA THR A 61 1.42 5.95 -10.94
C THR A 61 1.79 7.37 -11.33
N GLU A 62 2.52 7.54 -12.44
CA GLU A 62 2.89 8.86 -12.94
C GLU A 62 1.66 9.67 -13.37
N TYR A 63 0.70 9.05 -14.06
CA TYR A 63 -0.55 9.74 -14.43
C TYR A 63 -1.37 10.14 -13.21
N LYS A 64 -1.49 9.29 -12.19
CA LYS A 64 -2.17 9.65 -10.93
C LYS A 64 -1.51 10.87 -10.29
N LYS A 65 -0.18 10.85 -10.17
CA LYS A 65 0.58 11.98 -9.62
C LYS A 65 0.32 13.28 -10.39
N ARG A 66 0.21 13.22 -11.72
CA ARG A 66 -0.12 14.39 -12.55
C ARG A 66 -1.55 14.88 -12.33
N ILE A 67 -2.51 13.97 -12.20
CA ILE A 67 -3.91 14.30 -11.91
C ILE A 67 -4.02 14.95 -10.52
N ASP A 68 -3.36 14.38 -9.53
CA ASP A 68 -3.35 14.90 -8.15
C ASP A 68 -2.71 16.30 -8.11
N ALA A 69 -1.56 16.48 -8.77
CA ALA A 69 -0.91 17.79 -8.86
C ALA A 69 -1.71 18.82 -9.67
N TRP A 70 -2.55 18.39 -10.61
CA TRP A 70 -3.49 19.26 -11.28
C TRP A 70 -4.64 19.65 -10.36
N LEU A 71 -5.23 18.67 -9.67
CA LEU A 71 -6.34 18.88 -8.73
C LEU A 71 -5.93 19.81 -7.59
N GLU A 72 -4.75 19.61 -7.00
CA GLU A 72 -4.21 20.50 -5.96
C GLU A 72 -4.10 21.94 -6.45
N ARG A 73 -3.55 22.15 -7.65
CA ARG A 73 -3.41 23.51 -8.21
C ARG A 73 -4.76 24.14 -8.54
N ALA A 74 -5.70 23.36 -9.08
CA ALA A 74 -7.03 23.84 -9.43
C ALA A 74 -7.86 24.21 -8.19
N SER A 75 -7.77 23.40 -7.13
CA SER A 75 -8.48 23.63 -5.87
C SER A 75 -7.82 24.68 -4.97
N LYS A 76 -6.56 25.05 -5.24
CA LYS A 76 -5.77 25.92 -4.36
C LYS A 76 -6.42 27.28 -4.11
N GLU A 77 -6.94 27.92 -5.17
CA GLU A 77 -7.58 29.23 -5.07
C GLU A 77 -8.88 29.18 -4.26
N ASP A 78 -9.66 28.11 -4.44
CA ASP A 78 -10.88 27.87 -3.68
C ASP A 78 -10.57 27.58 -2.20
N GLU A 79 -9.55 26.76 -1.92
CA GLU A 79 -9.09 26.48 -0.56
C GLU A 79 -8.59 27.73 0.16
N ASP A 80 -7.83 28.59 -0.53
CA ASP A 80 -7.35 29.86 0.00
C ASP A 80 -8.51 30.81 0.29
N SER A 81 -9.50 30.86 -0.62
CA SER A 81 -10.73 31.63 -0.43
C SER A 81 -11.54 31.13 0.76
N VAL A 82 -11.71 29.82 0.90
CA VAL A 82 -12.38 29.19 2.04
C VAL A 82 -11.65 29.51 3.34
N GLY A 83 -10.32 29.41 3.37
CA GLY A 83 -9.51 29.72 4.54
C GLY A 83 -9.64 31.19 4.96
N PHE A 84 -9.50 32.10 4.00
CA PHE A 84 -9.62 33.54 4.20
C PHE A 84 -11.00 33.92 4.76
N LEU A 85 -12.08 33.48 4.10
CA LEU A 85 -13.45 33.79 4.49
C LEU A 85 -13.83 33.12 5.82
N SER A 86 -13.44 31.86 6.04
CA SER A 86 -13.70 31.16 7.30
C SER A 86 -13.05 31.86 8.49
N GLY A 87 -11.83 32.40 8.32
CA GLY A 87 -11.16 33.20 9.36
C GLY A 87 -11.97 34.45 9.73
N HIS A 88 -12.48 35.17 8.74
CA HIS A 88 -13.29 36.37 8.96
C HIS A 88 -14.65 36.04 9.59
N LEU A 89 -15.33 35.00 9.09
CA LEU A 89 -16.59 34.52 9.63
C LEU A 89 -16.45 34.07 11.09
N ARG A 90 -15.30 33.48 11.44
CA ARG A 90 -15.01 33.12 12.84
C ARG A 90 -14.98 34.35 13.74
N VAL A 91 -14.21 35.38 13.40
CA VAL A 91 -14.12 36.62 14.18
C VAL A 91 -15.50 37.28 14.32
N PHE A 92 -16.25 37.36 13.23
CA PHE A 92 -17.62 37.88 13.24
C PHE A 92 -18.54 37.06 14.16
N THR A 93 -18.48 35.72 14.08
CA THR A 93 -19.31 34.84 14.92
C THR A 93 -18.97 35.00 16.40
N GLU A 94 -17.69 35.12 16.75
CA GLU A 94 -17.24 35.35 18.12
C GLU A 94 -17.78 36.68 18.67
N GLN A 95 -17.74 37.75 17.87
CA GLN A 95 -18.33 39.05 18.21
C GLN A 95 -19.85 38.94 18.40
N GLN A 96 -20.58 38.33 17.47
CA GLN A 96 -22.04 38.21 17.54
C GLN A 96 -22.51 37.34 18.71
N VAL A 97 -21.83 36.22 18.97
CA VAL A 97 -22.12 35.36 20.13
C VAL A 97 -21.89 36.10 21.45
N SER A 98 -20.88 36.97 21.53
CA SER A 98 -20.62 37.77 22.73
C SER A 98 -21.76 38.77 23.04
N VAL A 99 -22.43 39.28 22.01
CA VAL A 99 -23.57 40.19 22.13
C VAL A 99 -24.86 39.43 22.42
N GLN A 100 -25.11 38.32 21.72
CA GLN A 100 -26.37 37.57 21.81
C GLN A 100 -26.49 36.74 23.10
N ARG A 101 -25.36 36.34 23.73
CA ARG A 101 -25.19 35.61 25.02
C ARG A 101 -25.98 34.30 25.22
N LYS A 102 -26.95 33.97 24.38
CA LYS A 102 -27.93 32.88 24.54
C LYS A 102 -27.64 31.67 23.64
N SER A 103 -27.00 31.89 22.51
CA SER A 103 -26.66 30.89 21.49
C SER A 103 -25.21 31.04 21.06
N ARG A 104 -24.51 29.92 20.86
CA ARG A 104 -23.16 29.87 20.27
C ARG A 104 -23.20 29.73 18.74
N SER A 105 -24.38 29.93 18.15
CA SER A 105 -24.64 29.85 16.72
C SER A 105 -25.36 31.09 16.23
N VAL A 106 -24.97 31.56 15.05
CA VAL A 106 -25.54 32.71 14.33
C VAL A 106 -26.15 32.19 13.03
N ALA A 107 -27.46 32.33 12.89
CA ALA A 107 -28.17 31.96 11.68
C ALA A 107 -28.11 33.10 10.66
N LEU A 108 -27.71 32.79 9.43
CA LEU A 108 -27.72 33.68 8.29
C LEU A 108 -28.68 33.11 7.22
N PRO A 109 -29.20 33.93 6.31
CA PRO A 109 -29.93 33.43 5.15
C PRO A 109 -29.03 32.48 4.34
N GLY A 110 -29.37 31.18 4.32
CA GLY A 110 -28.64 30.15 3.58
C GLY A 110 -27.42 29.54 4.27
N ALA A 111 -27.05 29.97 5.49
CA ALA A 111 -25.90 29.41 6.23
C ALA A 111 -26.07 29.50 7.74
N THR A 112 -25.44 28.59 8.48
CA THR A 112 -25.36 28.67 9.95
C THR A 112 -23.91 28.69 10.39
N LEU A 113 -23.52 29.72 11.13
CA LEU A 113 -22.20 29.81 11.74
C LEU A 113 -22.29 29.32 13.18
N SER A 114 -21.51 28.31 13.58
CA SER A 114 -21.57 27.77 14.94
C SER A 114 -20.20 27.58 15.55
N LEU A 115 -20.03 28.00 16.80
CA LEU A 115 -18.80 27.80 17.57
C LEU A 115 -18.93 26.56 18.47
N ARG A 116 -18.39 25.43 18.01
CA ARG A 116 -18.30 24.21 18.81
C ARG A 116 -16.96 24.13 19.54
N LYS A 117 -17.00 23.87 20.85
CA LYS A 117 -15.80 23.49 21.61
C LYS A 117 -15.41 22.06 21.20
N LYS A 118 -14.19 21.86 20.69
CA LYS A 118 -13.63 20.51 20.52
C LYS A 118 -13.39 19.89 21.90
N PRO A 119 -13.49 18.56 22.07
CA PRO A 119 -13.13 17.92 23.33
C PRO A 119 -11.69 18.28 23.68
N ASP A 120 -11.41 18.41 24.98
CA ASP A 120 -10.09 18.77 25.47
C ASP A 120 -9.11 17.66 25.06
N ARG A 121 -8.08 18.02 24.27
CA ARG A 121 -7.05 17.08 23.82
C ARG A 121 -5.97 17.03 24.89
N ILE A 122 -5.65 15.84 25.34
CA ILE A 122 -4.51 15.60 26.21
C ILE A 122 -3.27 15.54 25.32
N GLU A 123 -2.33 16.45 25.53
CA GLU A 123 -1.01 16.39 24.92
C GLU A 123 -0.05 15.74 25.91
N VAL A 124 0.52 14.60 25.53
CA VAL A 124 1.52 13.89 26.32
C VAL A 124 2.86 14.55 26.01
N LEU A 125 3.36 15.34 26.97
CA LEU A 125 4.63 16.06 26.85
C LEU A 125 5.83 15.11 27.03
N ASP A 126 5.71 14.16 27.95
CA ASP A 126 6.68 13.10 28.18
C ASP A 126 5.94 11.80 28.46
N GLU A 127 6.05 10.86 27.52
CA GLU A 127 5.38 9.56 27.60
C GLU A 127 5.99 8.68 28.69
N ALA A 128 7.29 8.82 28.99
CA ALA A 128 7.98 7.96 29.95
C ALA A 128 7.65 8.33 31.40
N GLU A 129 7.64 9.63 31.72
CA GLU A 129 7.23 10.11 33.05
C GLU A 129 5.73 9.87 33.29
N LEU A 130 4.90 10.08 32.26
CA LEU A 130 3.47 9.83 32.35
C LEU A 130 3.15 8.35 32.53
N LEU A 131 3.87 7.46 31.83
CA LEU A 131 3.67 6.02 31.96
C LEU A 131 4.07 5.52 33.36
N ALA A 132 5.19 5.99 33.93
CA ALA A 132 5.58 5.67 35.30
C ALA A 132 4.57 6.21 36.35
N TYR A 133 4.03 7.41 36.12
CA TYR A 133 3.00 8.00 36.98
C TYR A 133 1.66 7.27 36.89
N CYS A 134 1.25 6.88 35.68
CA CYS A 134 0.05 6.08 35.44
C CYS A 134 0.17 4.66 35.99
N GLU A 135 1.36 4.04 35.94
CA GLU A 135 1.61 2.73 36.56
C GLU A 135 1.43 2.79 38.09
N ALA A 136 1.83 3.90 38.71
CA ALA A 136 1.72 4.08 40.16
C ALA A 136 0.32 4.53 40.64
N SER A 137 -0.39 5.33 39.84
CA SER A 137 -1.59 6.05 40.31
C SER A 137 -2.90 5.63 39.64
N TYR A 138 -2.87 5.24 38.35
CA TYR A 138 -4.06 4.98 37.54
C TYR A 138 -3.79 3.90 36.47
N PRO A 139 -3.72 2.61 36.86
CA PRO A 139 -3.42 1.51 35.95
C PRO A 139 -4.45 1.32 34.83
N GLU A 140 -5.66 1.87 34.97
CA GLU A 140 -6.73 1.84 33.98
C GLU A 140 -6.44 2.71 32.74
N ALA A 141 -5.50 3.65 32.82
CA ALA A 141 -5.09 4.49 31.69
C ALA A 141 -4.09 3.79 30.75
N ILE A 142 -3.56 2.63 31.15
CA ILE A 142 -2.53 1.91 30.39
C ILE A 142 -3.19 0.79 29.57
N VAL A 143 -3.16 0.95 28.25
CA VAL A 143 -3.61 -0.10 27.33
C VAL A 143 -2.48 -1.10 27.11
N LEU A 144 -2.45 -2.18 27.91
CA LEU A 144 -1.54 -3.30 27.65
C LEU A 144 -2.00 -4.09 26.42
N THR A 145 -1.36 -3.83 25.28
CA THR A 145 -1.55 -4.64 24.07
C THR A 145 -0.77 -5.95 24.23
N LYS A 146 -1.40 -6.97 24.83
CA LYS A 146 -0.86 -8.33 24.87
C LYS A 146 -0.98 -8.96 23.48
N SER A 147 0.11 -8.92 22.71
CA SER A 147 0.21 -9.63 21.44
C SER A 147 0.96 -10.94 21.61
N LEU A 148 0.46 -12.00 20.96
CA LEU A 148 1.14 -13.29 20.91
C LEU A 148 2.32 -13.20 19.95
N SER A 149 3.53 -13.44 20.43
CA SER A 149 4.72 -13.48 19.59
C SER A 149 4.73 -14.77 18.75
N LYS A 150 4.51 -14.62 17.44
CA LYS A 150 4.63 -15.72 16.46
C LYS A 150 6.03 -16.36 16.50
N THR A 151 7.06 -15.61 16.86
CA THR A 151 8.44 -16.10 16.98
C THR A 151 8.62 -17.02 18.20
N ALA A 152 8.09 -16.63 19.37
CA ALA A 152 8.14 -17.45 20.57
C ALA A 152 7.28 -18.73 20.41
N LEU A 153 6.13 -18.61 19.76
CA LEU A 153 5.27 -19.75 19.42
C LEU A 153 5.99 -20.74 18.48
N LYS A 154 6.69 -20.26 17.44
CA LYS A 154 7.52 -21.10 16.57
C LYS A 154 8.66 -21.80 17.32
N ALA A 155 9.26 -21.15 18.33
CA ALA A 155 10.27 -21.77 19.17
C ALA A 155 9.68 -22.87 20.07
N MET A 156 8.51 -22.65 20.66
CA MET A 156 7.78 -23.66 21.46
C MET A 156 7.38 -24.89 20.64
N ILE A 157 6.97 -24.69 19.38
CA ILE A 157 6.70 -25.77 18.42
C ILE A 157 7.94 -26.67 18.22
N LYS A 158 9.16 -26.10 18.27
CA LYS A 158 10.42 -26.85 18.16
C LYS A 158 10.78 -27.63 19.44
N THR A 159 10.31 -27.16 20.60
CA THR A 159 10.58 -27.77 21.92
C THR A 159 9.56 -28.86 22.29
N GLY A 160 8.48 -29.03 21.51
CA GLY A 160 7.58 -30.18 21.60
C GLY A 160 6.35 -30.00 22.49
N GLU A 161 6.15 -28.83 23.09
CA GLU A 161 4.90 -28.49 23.78
C GLU A 161 3.99 -27.74 22.81
N LEU A 162 3.04 -28.48 22.21
CA LEU A 162 1.96 -27.90 21.42
C LEU A 162 0.72 -27.78 22.31
N PRO A 163 0.34 -26.57 22.78
CA PRO A 163 -0.95 -26.39 23.42
C PRO A 163 -2.05 -26.73 22.39
N SER A 164 -3.11 -27.40 22.85
CA SER A 164 -4.22 -27.93 22.04
C SER A 164 -5.00 -26.89 21.21
N SER A 165 -4.64 -25.61 21.29
CA SER A 165 -5.26 -24.50 20.54
C SER A 165 -4.44 -24.03 19.32
N ILE A 166 -3.34 -24.70 18.98
CA ILE A 166 -2.49 -24.35 17.84
C ILE A 166 -2.55 -25.46 16.79
N GLU A 167 -3.12 -25.15 15.63
CA GLU A 167 -3.02 -26.00 14.44
C GLU A 167 -1.77 -25.59 13.64
N LEU A 168 -0.82 -26.51 13.52
CA LEU A 168 0.34 -26.31 12.65
C LEU A 168 -0.09 -26.60 11.22
N VAL A 169 -0.42 -25.55 10.47
CA VAL A 169 -0.56 -25.66 9.01
C VAL A 169 0.86 -25.68 8.43
N PRO A 170 1.31 -26.78 7.80
CA PRO A 170 2.58 -26.79 7.10
C PRO A 170 2.55 -25.72 6.01
N GLY A 171 3.62 -24.92 5.94
CA GLY A 171 3.72 -23.87 4.93
C GLY A 171 3.66 -24.50 3.54
N GLU A 172 2.82 -23.94 2.67
CA GLU A 172 2.77 -24.32 1.27
C GLU A 172 3.99 -23.77 0.53
N ASP A 173 4.49 -24.54 -0.44
CA ASP A 173 5.57 -24.09 -1.31
C ASP A 173 5.06 -22.95 -2.20
N GLU A 174 5.60 -21.74 -2.01
CA GLU A 174 5.28 -20.59 -2.84
C GLU A 174 6.10 -20.62 -4.14
N PHE A 175 5.42 -20.76 -5.27
CA PHE A 175 6.04 -20.78 -6.59
C PHE A 175 6.30 -19.36 -7.10
N TYR A 176 7.56 -19.04 -7.41
CA TYR A 176 7.95 -17.77 -8.01
C TYR A 176 8.75 -18.00 -9.30
N ILE A 177 8.53 -17.11 -10.27
CA ILE A 177 9.33 -17.03 -11.51
C ILE A 177 10.08 -15.69 -11.45
N ARG A 178 11.40 -15.73 -11.56
CA ARG A 178 12.29 -14.56 -11.62
C ARG A 178 13.21 -14.68 -12.84
N SER A 179 13.65 -13.55 -13.36
CA SER A 179 14.74 -13.47 -14.34
C SER A 179 16.08 -13.72 -13.65
N ASP A 180 17.03 -14.37 -14.34
CA ASP A 180 18.36 -14.66 -13.79
C ASP A 180 19.14 -13.37 -13.44
N ASP A 181 18.87 -12.27 -14.15
CA ASP A 181 19.44 -10.95 -13.86
C ASP A 181 18.99 -10.36 -12.52
N ASP A 182 17.87 -10.85 -11.96
CA ASP A 182 17.30 -10.41 -10.67
C ASP A 182 17.67 -11.38 -9.52
N ASN A 183 18.58 -12.33 -9.77
CA ASN A 183 19.07 -13.27 -8.76
C ASN A 183 20.40 -12.77 -8.14
N PRO A 184 20.39 -12.28 -6.88
CA PRO A 184 21.61 -11.82 -6.21
C PRO A 184 22.64 -12.93 -5.93
N GLN A 185 22.30 -14.22 -6.10
CA GLN A 185 23.22 -15.34 -5.88
C GLN A 185 23.96 -15.82 -7.14
N ALA A 186 23.54 -15.45 -8.35
CA ALA A 186 24.16 -15.93 -9.60
C ALA A 186 25.53 -15.28 -9.90
N ILE A 187 25.84 -14.16 -9.25
CA ILE A 187 27.06 -13.37 -9.47
C ILE A 187 28.30 -13.92 -8.73
N GLY A 188 28.17 -15.01 -7.95
CA GLY A 188 29.18 -15.46 -6.99
C GLY A 188 29.98 -16.73 -7.32
N GLU A 189 29.60 -17.55 -8.31
CA GLU A 189 30.17 -18.90 -8.48
C GLU A 189 31.19 -19.07 -9.61
N HIS A 190 31.45 -18.06 -10.44
CA HIS A 190 32.34 -18.21 -11.62
C HIS A 190 33.84 -17.97 -11.35
N ASN A 191 34.31 -17.94 -10.10
CA ASN A 191 35.73 -17.67 -9.81
C ASN A 191 36.33 -18.62 -8.76
N ARG A 192 36.23 -19.94 -8.99
CA ARG A 192 36.90 -20.95 -8.15
C ARG A 192 37.71 -22.03 -8.87
N ASP A 193 37.76 -22.06 -10.19
CA ASP A 193 38.57 -23.03 -10.94
C ASP A 193 39.67 -22.34 -11.75
N ALA A 194 40.62 -21.71 -11.06
CA ALA A 194 41.92 -21.32 -11.61
C ALA A 194 42.94 -21.15 -10.47
N ALA A 195 43.37 -22.25 -9.85
CA ALA A 195 44.58 -22.33 -9.04
C ALA A 195 45.16 -23.74 -9.07
#